data_AF-A0A7S0GIZ2-F1
#
_entry.id   AF-A0A7S0GIZ2-F1
#
_cell.length_a   1.000
_cell.length_b   1.000
_cell.length_c   1.000
_cell.angle_alpha   90.00
_cell.angle_beta   90.00
_cell.angle_gamma   90.00
#
_symmetry.space_group_name_H-M   'P 1'
#
loop_
_entity.id
_entity.type
_entity.pdbx_description
1 polymer ?
#
loop_
_entity_poly.entity_id
_entity_poly.type
_entity_poly.pdbx_seq_one_letter_code
_entity_poly.pdbx_strand_id
1 'polypeptide(L)'
;MSSHKPISMIIEARNTTVSLNVSAKVAKSKYQRHCSKDACSPESIFSPHDVFTAIRQHPEYTIADAVLNQSLFPGVGNIIKIESLHAARIDPRRFVQSLSEQELT
;
A
#
# COMPACT_ATOMS: atom_id res chain seq x y z
N MET A 1 32.08 -10.82 -12.73
CA MET A 1 30.74 -11.28 -12.31
C MET A 1 30.65 -11.13 -10.80
N SER A 2 29.98 -10.08 -10.30
CA SER A 2 29.97 -9.80 -8.86
C SER A 2 28.92 -10.67 -8.16
N SER A 3 29.38 -11.56 -7.28
CA SER A 3 28.53 -12.40 -6.43
C SER A 3 27.90 -11.52 -5.35
N HIS A 4 26.66 -11.08 -5.57
CA HIS A 4 25.92 -10.37 -4.54
C HIS A 4 25.51 -11.35 -3.44
N LYS A 5 26.20 -11.27 -2.29
CA LYS A 5 25.82 -11.99 -1.07
C LYS A 5 24.36 -11.64 -0.71
N PRO A 6 23.46 -12.62 -0.54
CA PRO A 6 22.09 -12.36 -0.13
C PRO A 6 22.07 -11.68 1.24
N ILE A 7 21.16 -10.71 1.43
CA ILE A 7 20.92 -10.15 2.77
C ILE A 7 20.11 -11.18 3.53
N SER A 8 20.70 -11.75 4.59
CA SER A 8 20.01 -12.65 5.51
C SER A 8 19.49 -11.85 6.70
N MET A 9 18.19 -11.91 6.94
CA MET A 9 17.56 -11.42 8.16
C MET A 9 17.31 -12.62 9.07
N ILE A 10 17.85 -12.58 10.29
CA ILE A 10 17.57 -13.59 11.31
C ILE A 10 16.62 -12.96 12.32
N ILE A 11 15.46 -13.57 12.50
CA ILE A 11 14.47 -13.18 13.49
C ILE A 11 14.50 -14.24 14.59
N GLU A 12 15.04 -13.85 15.75
CA GLU A 12 15.03 -14.69 16.95
C GLU A 12 13.83 -14.32 17.82
N ALA A 13 13.02 -15.32 18.14
CA ALA A 13 11.91 -15.23 19.08
C ALA A 13 12.11 -16.27 20.18
N ARG A 14 11.36 -16.13 21.28
CA ARG A 14 11.57 -16.88 22.54
C ARG A 14 11.79 -18.39 22.36
N ASN A 15 11.11 -19.01 21.39
CA ASN A 15 11.19 -20.44 21.10
C ASN A 15 11.48 -20.77 19.62
N THR A 16 11.87 -19.80 18.79
CA THR A 16 12.11 -20.05 17.36
C THR A 16 13.10 -19.08 16.76
N THR A 17 13.91 -19.56 15.82
CA THR A 17 14.76 -18.73 14.98
C THR A 17 14.36 -18.92 13.53
N VAL A 18 14.03 -17.82 12.85
CA VAL A 18 13.70 -17.84 11.43
C VAL A 18 14.75 -17.06 10.67
N SER A 19 15.42 -17.74 9.75
CA SER A 19 16.38 -17.12 8.82
C SER A 19 15.72 -16.88 7.47
N LEU A 20 15.55 -15.62 7.11
CA LEU A 20 14.99 -15.19 5.84
C LEU A 20 16.10 -14.69 4.92
N ASN A 21 16.28 -15.37 3.80
CA ASN A 21 17.14 -14.88 2.73
C ASN A 21 16.32 -13.93 1.86
N VAL A 22 16.58 -12.62 2.00
CA VAL A 22 15.88 -11.59 1.24
C VAL A 22 16.80 -11.07 0.15
N SER A 23 16.33 -11.11 -1.10
CA SER A 23 17.05 -10.45 -2.18
C SER A 23 16.93 -8.93 -2.01
N ALA A 24 18.07 -8.28 -1.72
CA ALA A 24 18.16 -6.82 -1.65
C ALA A 24 17.57 -6.14 -2.90
N LYS A 25 17.79 -6.76 -4.07
CA LYS A 25 17.25 -6.30 -5.35
C LYS A 25 15.72 -6.32 -5.36
N VAL A 26 15.11 -7.41 -4.87
CA VAL A 26 13.65 -7.54 -4.80
C VAL A 26 13.05 -6.55 -3.79
N ALA A 27 13.65 -6.45 -2.60
CA ALA A 27 13.20 -5.51 -1.57
C ALA A 27 13.25 -4.06 -2.09
N LYS A 28 14.38 -3.65 -2.68
CA LYS A 28 14.54 -2.33 -3.28
C LYS A 28 13.54 -2.08 -4.40
N SER A 29 13.31 -3.05 -5.28
CA SER A 29 12.34 -2.92 -6.37
C SER A 29 10.90 -2.77 -5.87
N LYS A 30 10.51 -3.51 -4.83
CA LYS A 30 9.18 -3.36 -4.19
C LYS A 30 9.04 -1.99 -3.55
N TYR A 31 10.04 -1.55 -2.78
CA TYR A 31 10.04 -0.24 -2.15
C TYR A 31 9.88 0.87 -3.19
N GLN A 32 10.71 0.88 -4.24
CA GLN A 32 10.65 1.89 -5.31
C GLN A 32 9.30 1.95 -6.04
N ARG A 33 8.55 0.85 -6.06
CA ARG A 33 7.25 0.77 -6.73
C ARG A 33 6.11 1.34 -5.88
N HIS A 34 6.24 1.27 -4.57
CA HIS A 34 5.13 1.49 -3.64
C HIS A 34 5.34 2.65 -2.68
N CYS A 35 6.57 3.12 -2.48
CA CYS A 35 6.87 4.13 -1.46
C CYS A 35 6.09 5.44 -1.63
N SER A 36 5.81 5.89 -2.85
CA SER A 36 4.99 7.09 -3.05
C SER A 36 3.51 6.90 -2.72
N LYS A 37 3.04 5.67 -2.61
CA LYS A 37 1.64 5.32 -2.34
C LYS A 37 1.41 4.69 -0.97
N ASP A 38 2.48 4.39 -0.23
CA ASP A 38 2.41 3.72 1.06
C ASP A 38 1.98 4.72 2.14
N ALA A 39 0.86 4.45 2.80
CA ALA A 39 0.28 5.28 3.85
C ALA A 39 1.22 5.50 5.05
N CYS A 40 2.20 4.62 5.24
CA CYS A 40 3.20 4.73 6.29
C CYS A 40 4.53 5.34 5.81
N SER A 41 4.64 5.75 4.54
CA SER A 41 5.82 6.45 4.06
C SER A 41 5.92 7.87 4.64
N PRO A 42 7.14 8.41 4.79
CA PRO A 42 7.34 9.80 5.19
C PRO A 42 6.62 10.77 4.25
N GLU A 43 6.15 11.90 4.78
CA GLU A 43 5.45 12.94 4.01
C GLU A 43 6.26 13.48 2.83
N SER A 44 7.60 13.45 2.91
CA SER A 44 8.48 13.85 1.80
C SER A 44 8.48 12.89 0.60
N ILE A 45 7.90 11.70 0.76
CA ILE A 45 7.84 10.64 -0.26
C ILE A 45 6.41 10.33 -0.66
N PHE A 46 5.48 10.30 0.31
CA PHE A 46 4.08 9.98 0.06
C PHE A 46 3.39 11.02 -0.83
N SER A 47 2.66 10.57 -1.83
CA SER A 47 1.92 11.37 -2.81
C SER A 47 0.45 10.92 -2.85
N PRO A 48 -0.49 11.70 -2.29
CA PRO A 48 -1.92 11.44 -2.43
C PRO A 48 -2.36 11.33 -3.89
N HIS A 49 -1.73 12.09 -4.78
CA HIS A 49 -2.02 12.09 -6.21
C HIS A 49 -1.68 10.75 -6.88
N ASP A 50 -0.61 10.09 -6.46
CA ASP A 50 -0.22 8.78 -7.00
C ASP A 50 -1.22 7.69 -6.59
N VAL A 51 -1.72 7.77 -5.35
CA VAL A 51 -2.77 6.87 -4.84
C VAL A 51 -4.07 7.10 -5.61
N PHE A 52 -4.49 8.35 -5.76
CA PHE A 52 -5.68 8.73 -6.52
C PHE A 52 -5.61 8.20 -7.95
N THR A 53 -4.49 8.44 -8.64
CA THR A 53 -4.27 7.99 -10.01
C THR A 53 -4.32 6.47 -10.11
N ALA A 54 -3.71 5.76 -9.15
CA ALA A 54 -3.75 4.30 -9.12
C ALA A 54 -5.17 3.75 -8.86
N ILE A 55 -5.94 4.35 -7.95
CA ILE A 55 -7.31 3.95 -7.67
C ILE A 55 -8.22 4.20 -8.88
N ARG A 56 -8.08 5.35 -9.55
CA ARG A 56 -8.88 5.73 -10.73
C ARG A 56 -8.67 4.81 -11.93
N GLN A 57 -7.54 4.10 -12.02
CA GLN A 57 -7.29 3.09 -13.04
C GLN A 57 -8.15 1.82 -12.86
N HIS A 58 -8.86 1.68 -11.74
CA HIS A 58 -9.74 0.56 -11.41
C HIS A 58 -11.18 1.04 -11.13
N PRO A 59 -11.86 1.63 -12.12
CA PRO A 59 -13.22 2.18 -11.97
C PRO A 59 -14.26 1.15 -11.49
N GLU A 60 -14.03 -0.13 -11.79
CA GLU A 60 -14.87 -1.28 -11.47
C GLU A 60 -14.80 -1.73 -10.01
N TYR A 61 -13.78 -1.29 -9.26
CA TYR A 61 -13.66 -1.64 -7.85
C TYR A 61 -14.63 -0.83 -7.00
N THR A 62 -15.12 -1.45 -5.92
CA THR A 62 -15.70 -0.67 -4.82
C THR A 62 -14.59 0.16 -4.18
N ILE A 63 -14.94 1.31 -3.61
CA ILE A 63 -13.93 2.14 -2.93
C ILE A 63 -13.28 1.38 -1.76
N ALA A 64 -14.04 0.55 -1.05
CA ALA A 64 -13.53 -0.30 0.03
C ALA A 64 -12.46 -1.30 -0.44
N ASP A 65 -12.66 -1.93 -1.61
CA ASP A 65 -11.68 -2.86 -2.18
C ASP A 65 -10.45 -2.12 -2.72
N ALA A 66 -10.66 -0.97 -3.37
CA ALA A 66 -9.58 -0.18 -3.93
C ALA A 66 -8.61 0.33 -2.86
N VAL A 67 -9.12 0.84 -1.73
CA VAL A 67 -8.27 1.34 -0.64
C VAL A 67 -7.58 0.24 0.17
N LEU A 68 -8.10 -0.99 0.17
CA LEU A 68 -7.41 -2.14 0.80
C LEU A 68 -6.36 -2.80 -0.11
N ASN A 69 -6.40 -2.50 -1.40
CA ASN A 69 -5.51 -3.11 -2.36
C ASN A 69 -4.08 -2.61 -2.14
N GLN A 70 -3.21 -3.48 -1.61
CA GLN A 70 -1.81 -3.14 -1.29
C GLN A 70 -0.97 -2.77 -2.52
N SER A 71 -1.45 -3.03 -3.74
CA SER A 71 -0.80 -2.55 -4.96
C SER A 71 -1.16 -1.10 -5.29
N LEU A 72 -2.32 -0.62 -4.80
CA LEU A 72 -2.86 0.71 -5.05
C LEU A 72 -2.59 1.65 -3.88
N PHE A 73 -2.91 1.24 -2.65
CA PHE A 73 -2.73 2.03 -1.43
C PHE A 73 -2.14 1.16 -0.28
N PRO A 74 -0.84 0.80 -0.37
CA PRO A 74 -0.19 -0.01 0.66
C PRO A 74 -0.20 0.66 2.03
N GLY A 75 -0.20 -0.17 3.08
CA GLY A 75 -0.22 0.31 4.47
C GLY A 75 -1.63 0.56 5.02
N VAL A 76 -2.65 0.63 4.18
CA VAL A 76 -4.06 0.73 4.62
C VAL A 76 -4.59 -0.65 5.00
N GLY A 77 -5.08 -0.76 6.24
CA GLY A 77 -5.78 -1.93 6.77
C GLY A 77 -7.28 -1.66 6.97
N ASN A 78 -8.00 -2.68 7.48
CA ASN A 78 -9.45 -2.60 7.66
C ASN A 78 -9.92 -1.46 8.56
N ILE A 79 -9.18 -1.17 9.64
CA ILE A 79 -9.54 -0.08 10.58
C ILE A 79 -9.45 1.27 9.87
N ILE A 80 -8.30 1.58 9.26
CA ILE A 80 -8.08 2.84 8.53
C ILE A 80 -9.14 2.99 7.42
N LYS A 81 -9.40 1.93 6.64
CA LYS A 81 -10.47 1.94 5.63
C LYS A 81 -11.81 2.39 6.22
N ILE A 82 -12.26 1.74 7.31
CA ILE A 82 -13.59 1.99 7.89
C ILE A 82 -13.67 3.43 8.42
N GLU A 83 -12.68 3.85 9.20
CA GLU A 83 -12.65 5.18 9.79
C GLU A 83 -12.58 6.28 8.71
N SER A 84 -11.72 6.12 7.70
CA SER A 84 -11.59 7.09 6.61
C SER A 84 -12.86 7.20 5.76
N LEU A 85 -13.50 6.08 5.41
CA LEU A 85 -14.75 6.10 4.64
C LEU A 85 -15.92 6.67 5.46
N HIS A 86 -15.96 6.38 6.76
CA HIS A 86 -16.94 6.97 7.67
C HIS A 86 -16.75 8.49 7.79
N ALA A 87 -15.51 8.95 8.00
CA ALA A 87 -15.16 10.37 8.07
C ALA A 87 -15.51 11.11 6.78
N ALA A 88 -15.26 10.49 5.62
CA ALA A 88 -15.62 11.02 4.30
C ALA A 88 -17.11 10.89 3.96
N ARG A 89 -17.90 10.19 4.78
CA ARG A 89 -19.33 9.89 4.54
C ARG A 89 -19.58 9.17 3.20
N ILE A 90 -18.67 8.28 2.81
CA ILE A 90 -18.75 7.51 1.56
C ILE A 90 -19.21 6.09 1.90
N ASP A 91 -20.27 5.62 1.22
CA ASP A 91 -20.69 4.21 1.32
C ASP A 91 -19.58 3.31 0.73
N PRO A 92 -19.05 2.34 1.49
CA PRO A 92 -17.95 1.48 1.07
C PRO A 92 -18.24 0.67 -0.21
N ARG A 93 -19.52 0.46 -0.55
CA ARG A 93 -19.98 -0.31 -1.71
C ARG A 93 -20.04 0.52 -2.98
N ARG A 94 -19.87 1.84 -2.90
CA ARG A 94 -19.83 2.69 -4.10
C ARG A 94 -18.62 2.32 -4.95
N PHE A 95 -18.85 2.26 -6.26
CA PHE A 95 -17.78 2.06 -7.22
C PHE A 95 -16.91 3.31 -7.34
N VAL A 96 -15.61 3.13 -7.59
CA VAL A 96 -14.66 4.23 -7.79
C VAL A 96 -15.13 5.19 -8.88
N GLN A 97 -15.66 4.68 -10.00
CA GLN A 97 -16.18 5.51 -11.08
C GLN A 97 -17.36 6.41 -10.70
N SER A 98 -18.08 6.07 -9.62
CA SER A 98 -19.24 6.84 -9.14
C SER A 98 -18.87 7.97 -8.17
N LEU A 99 -17.59 8.08 -7.80
CA LEU A 99 -17.08 9.12 -6.90
C LEU A 99 -16.60 10.32 -7.71
N SER A 100 -16.96 11.50 -7.24
CA SER A 100 -16.40 12.77 -7.73
C SER A 100 -14.92 12.89 -7.38
N GLU A 101 -14.22 13.83 -8.00
CA GLU A 101 -12.81 14.11 -7.64
C GLU A 101 -12.69 14.58 -6.19
N GLN A 102 -13.60 15.45 -5.76
CA GLN A 102 -13.65 16.00 -4.40
C GLN A 102 -13.88 14.92 -3.32
N GLU A 103 -14.61 13.85 -3.64
CA GLU A 103 -14.80 12.72 -2.71
C GLU A 103 -13.56 11.84 -2.58
N LEU A 104 -12.59 11.96 -3.48
CA LEU A 104 -11.41 11.10 -3.57
C LEU A 104 -10.08 11.82 -3.22
N THR A 105 -10.12 13.11 -2.93
CA THR A 105 -8.98 13.95 -2.49
C THR A 105 -9.20 14.46 -1.08
#